data_AF-A0A7C8YVP5-F1
#
_entry.id   AF-A0A7C8YVP5-F1
#
_cell.length_a   1.000
_cell.length_b   1.000
_cell.length_c   1.000
_cell.angle_alpha   90.00
_cell.angle_beta   90.00
_cell.angle_gamma   90.00
#
_symmetry.space_group_name_H-M   'P 1'
#
loop_
_entity.id
_entity.type
_entity.pdbx_description
1 polymer ?
#
loop_
_entity_poly.entity_id
_entity_poly.type
_entity_poly.pdbx_seq_one_letter_code
_entity_poly.pdbx_strand_id
1 'polypeptide(L)'
;ILPSFHYMSQNVISHNANVVFSLNEIGEKDYCFSCHSDCSSVASSCNCIQWNRGESPYTSNGLVSEEFLEECISIARSPQKHYLRYCKECPLERSKNEDMLDPCKGHLKRKFIKECWTKCGCSRYCGNRVVQQGIKYNLQVFWTPEGKGWGLRTLEEIPKGAFVCEYVGEILTNAELHKRNLRRSNDKHSYSVLLDTD
;
A
#
# COMPACT_ATOMS: atom_id res chain seq x y z
N ILE A 1 4.20 -26.63 18.47
CA ILE A 1 5.31 -25.89 17.83
C ILE A 1 4.70 -24.60 17.29
N LEU A 2 5.09 -23.43 17.81
CA LEU A 2 4.67 -22.15 17.22
C LEU A 2 5.24 -22.08 15.79
N PRO A 3 4.50 -21.57 14.79
CA PRO A 3 5.08 -21.33 13.48
C PRO A 3 6.31 -20.45 13.64
N SER A 4 7.44 -20.78 12.99
CA SER A 4 8.60 -19.88 13.02
C SER A 4 8.27 -18.65 12.19
N PHE A 5 7.79 -17.60 12.85
CA PHE A 5 7.51 -16.32 12.24
C PHE A 5 8.50 -15.29 12.76
N HIS A 6 9.14 -14.57 11.85
CA HIS A 6 10.05 -13.49 12.16
C HIS A 6 9.36 -12.18 11.83
N TYR A 7 9.23 -11.30 12.82
CA TYR A 7 8.74 -9.95 12.60
C TYR A 7 9.72 -9.18 11.71
N MET A 8 9.18 -8.52 10.70
CA MET A 8 9.92 -7.65 9.80
C MET A 8 9.43 -6.23 9.99
N SER A 9 10.34 -5.26 10.00
CA SER A 9 10.00 -3.83 10.06
C SER A 9 9.90 -3.20 8.68
N GLN A 10 10.38 -3.88 7.63
CA GLN A 10 10.43 -3.40 6.26
C GLN A 10 10.28 -4.58 5.29
N ASN A 11 9.88 -4.28 4.05
CA ASN A 11 9.83 -5.28 2.99
C ASN A 11 11.23 -5.77 2.61
N VAL A 12 11.35 -7.07 2.34
CA VAL A 12 12.58 -7.66 1.81
C VAL A 12 12.38 -7.98 0.33
N ILE A 13 13.23 -7.42 -0.52
CA ILE A 13 13.17 -7.67 -1.96
C ILE A 13 13.92 -8.96 -2.26
N SER A 14 13.25 -9.92 -2.91
CA SER A 14 13.93 -11.14 -3.37
C SER A 14 14.94 -10.81 -4.47
N HIS A 15 16.05 -11.55 -4.52
CA HIS A 15 17.10 -11.40 -5.54
C HIS A 15 16.57 -11.41 -6.98
N ASN A 16 15.46 -12.12 -7.25
CA ASN A 16 14.82 -12.19 -8.57
C ASN A 16 13.76 -11.11 -8.80
N ALA A 17 13.34 -10.40 -7.75
CA ALA A 17 12.38 -9.30 -7.87
C ALA A 17 13.14 -8.05 -8.30
N ASN A 18 12.94 -7.63 -9.55
CA ASN A 18 13.54 -6.42 -10.08
C ASN A 18 12.76 -5.18 -9.61
N VAL A 19 12.89 -4.83 -8.33
CA VAL A 19 12.36 -3.57 -7.78
C VAL A 19 13.49 -2.53 -7.85
N VAL A 20 13.70 -1.97 -9.04
CA VAL A 20 14.70 -0.91 -9.23
C VAL A 20 14.08 0.42 -8.89
N PHE A 21 14.39 0.96 -7.72
CA PHE A 21 14.19 2.39 -7.45
C PHE A 21 15.30 3.16 -8.16
N SER A 22 15.19 3.32 -9.47
CA SER A 22 16.19 4.08 -10.23
C SER A 22 16.03 5.56 -9.86
N LEU A 23 17.01 6.12 -9.14
CA LEU A 23 17.02 7.56 -8.86
C LEU A 23 17.05 8.41 -10.15
N ASN A 24 17.45 7.82 -11.28
CA ASN A 24 17.48 8.49 -12.58
C ASN A 24 16.09 8.63 -13.21
N GLU A 25 15.09 7.87 -12.76
CA GLU A 25 13.70 7.96 -13.22
C GLU A 25 12.90 9.00 -12.44
N ILE A 26 13.50 9.59 -11.41
CA ILE A 26 12.86 10.56 -10.52
C ILE A 26 13.04 11.96 -11.12
N GLY A 27 11.94 12.51 -11.61
CA GLY A 27 11.88 13.86 -12.14
C GLY A 27 11.70 14.91 -11.04
N GLU A 28 11.89 16.19 -11.42
CA GLU A 28 11.70 17.34 -10.53
C GLU A 28 10.28 17.46 -9.96
N LYS A 29 9.30 16.76 -10.57
CA LYS A 29 7.89 16.73 -10.13
C LYS A 29 7.60 15.66 -9.08
N ASP A 30 8.53 14.76 -8.77
CA ASP A 30 8.30 13.62 -7.88
C ASP A 30 8.58 13.91 -6.40
N TYR A 31 9.10 15.09 -6.10
CA TYR A 31 9.37 15.59 -4.75
C TYR A 31 9.09 17.09 -4.67
N CYS A 32 8.92 17.61 -3.46
CA CYS A 32 8.79 19.04 -3.21
C CYS A 32 10.13 19.62 -2.72
N PHE A 33 10.76 20.46 -3.53
CA PHE A 33 12.04 21.08 -3.18
C PHE A 33 11.89 22.31 -2.27
N SER A 34 10.90 23.17 -2.57
CA SER A 34 10.72 24.48 -1.91
C SER A 34 9.88 24.44 -0.63
N CYS A 35 9.45 23.26 -0.19
CA CYS A 35 8.77 23.12 1.10
C CYS A 35 9.83 22.89 2.19
N HIS A 36 9.71 23.54 3.35
CA HIS A 36 10.75 23.49 4.39
C HIS A 36 10.33 22.80 5.70
N SER A 37 9.06 22.92 6.08
CA SER A 37 8.57 22.37 7.36
C SER A 37 7.48 21.35 7.13
N ASP A 38 6.28 21.81 6.80
CA ASP A 38 5.09 21.00 6.62
C ASP A 38 4.45 21.31 5.27
N CYS A 39 4.03 20.26 4.56
CA CYS A 39 3.36 20.39 3.26
C CYS A 39 1.84 20.46 3.38
N SER A 40 1.26 20.13 4.54
CA SER A 40 -0.19 20.15 4.74
C SER A 40 -0.76 21.58 4.64
N SER A 41 0.00 22.60 5.05
CA SER A 41 -0.41 24.01 5.02
C SER A 41 -0.13 24.74 3.70
N VAL A 42 0.67 24.15 2.80
CA VAL A 42 1.09 24.76 1.51
C VAL A 42 0.71 23.87 0.32
N ALA A 43 -0.45 23.21 0.44
CA ALA A 43 -0.96 22.21 -0.51
C ALA A 43 -0.92 22.66 -1.99
N SER A 44 -1.22 23.93 -2.26
CA SER A 44 -1.33 24.47 -3.62
C SER A 44 0.01 24.57 -4.37
N SER A 45 1.16 24.56 -3.70
CA SER A 45 2.49 24.66 -4.33
C SER A 45 3.37 23.44 -4.12
N CYS A 46 2.95 22.48 -3.29
CA CYS A 46 3.71 21.26 -3.04
C CYS A 46 3.48 20.23 -4.14
N ASN A 47 4.53 19.92 -4.92
CA ASN A 47 4.50 18.87 -5.96
C ASN A 47 3.87 17.55 -5.45
N CYS A 48 4.26 17.07 -4.27
CA CYS A 48 3.74 15.81 -3.71
C CYS A 48 2.22 15.87 -3.44
N ILE A 49 1.69 17.02 -3.05
CA ILE A 49 0.25 17.21 -2.83
C ILE A 49 -0.49 17.34 -4.17
N GLN A 50 0.12 17.95 -5.18
CA GLN A 50 -0.44 18.02 -6.53
C GLN A 50 -0.69 16.62 -7.14
N TRP A 51 0.16 15.63 -6.83
CA TRP A 51 -0.09 14.23 -7.20
C TRP A 51 -1.35 13.63 -6.54
N ASN A 52 -1.72 14.14 -5.36
CA ASN A 52 -2.97 13.81 -4.67
C ASN A 52 -4.14 14.68 -5.15
N ARG A 53 -4.12 15.11 -6.42
CA ARG A 53 -5.13 16.00 -7.02
C ARG A 53 -5.20 17.40 -6.38
N GLY A 54 -4.11 17.82 -5.76
CA GLY A 54 -3.99 19.15 -5.14
C GLY A 54 -4.57 19.23 -3.73
N GLU A 55 -5.06 18.12 -3.17
CA GLU A 55 -5.62 18.05 -1.83
C GLU A 55 -4.74 17.22 -0.90
N SER A 56 -4.69 17.63 0.37
CA SER A 56 -3.97 16.85 1.37
C SER A 56 -4.70 15.53 1.61
N PRO A 57 -4.03 14.37 1.44
CA PRO A 57 -4.63 13.07 1.71
C PRO A 57 -4.85 12.85 3.21
N TYR A 58 -4.26 13.69 4.07
CA TYR A 58 -4.38 13.63 5.51
C TYR A 58 -4.89 14.95 6.09
N THR A 59 -5.66 14.83 7.18
CA THR A 59 -6.02 15.92 8.09
C THR A 59 -4.80 16.38 8.89
N SER A 60 -4.91 17.52 9.57
CA SER A 60 -3.87 18.03 10.48
C SER A 60 -3.50 17.06 11.62
N ASN A 61 -4.40 16.14 11.98
CA ASN A 61 -4.17 15.11 12.99
C ASN A 61 -3.57 13.81 12.41
N GLY A 62 -3.25 13.79 11.11
CA GLY A 62 -2.69 12.61 10.43
C GLY A 62 -3.70 11.51 10.16
N LEU A 63 -5.00 11.80 10.20
CA LEU A 63 -6.05 10.88 9.72
C LEU A 63 -6.23 11.06 8.22
N VAL A 64 -6.46 9.99 7.47
CA VAL A 64 -6.87 10.04 6.05
C VAL A 64 -8.11 10.92 5.92
N SER A 65 -8.14 11.78 4.89
CA SER A 65 -9.28 12.68 4.66
C SER A 65 -10.57 11.89 4.44
N GLU A 66 -11.68 12.42 4.96
CA GLU A 66 -12.99 11.76 4.88
C GLU A 66 -13.41 11.54 3.42
N GLU A 67 -13.14 12.51 2.55
CA GLU A 67 -13.42 12.41 1.11
C GLU A 67 -12.67 11.24 0.44
N PHE A 68 -11.35 11.14 0.66
CA PHE A 68 -10.54 10.06 0.10
C PHE A 68 -11.00 8.70 0.67
N LEU A 69 -11.30 8.65 1.96
CA LEU A 69 -11.71 7.44 2.65
C LEU A 69 -13.07 6.94 2.17
N GLU A 70 -14.07 7.81 2.05
CA GLU A 70 -15.39 7.45 1.55
C GLU A 70 -15.36 7.01 0.09
N GLU A 71 -14.52 7.63 -0.74
CA GLU A 71 -14.31 7.16 -2.11
C GLU A 71 -13.73 5.73 -2.13
N CYS A 72 -12.72 5.44 -1.31
CA CYS A 72 -12.14 4.10 -1.18
C CYS A 72 -13.16 3.07 -0.66
N ILE A 73 -13.96 3.44 0.35
CA ILE A 73 -15.02 2.59 0.90
C ILE A 73 -16.09 2.32 -0.15
N SER A 74 -16.49 3.33 -0.93
CA SER A 74 -17.45 3.21 -2.02
C SER A 74 -16.96 2.24 -3.10
N ILE A 75 -15.68 2.32 -3.49
CA ILE A 75 -15.05 1.39 -4.44
C ILE A 75 -15.10 -0.05 -3.90
N ALA A 76 -14.80 -0.25 -2.62
CA ALA A 76 -14.78 -1.59 -2.00
C ALA A 76 -16.19 -2.19 -1.83
N ARG A 77 -17.18 -1.38 -1.43
CA ARG A 77 -18.55 -1.84 -1.12
C ARG A 77 -19.45 -1.94 -2.35
N SER A 78 -19.20 -1.18 -3.40
CA SER A 78 -20.06 -1.13 -4.58
C SER A 78 -19.23 -1.04 -5.88
N PRO A 79 -18.33 -2.00 -6.12
CA PRO A 79 -17.40 -1.97 -7.25
C PRO A 79 -18.10 -1.81 -8.61
N GLN A 80 -19.31 -2.36 -8.78
CA GLN A 80 -20.13 -2.26 -9.99
C GLN A 80 -20.59 -0.84 -10.35
N LYS A 81 -20.57 0.10 -9.39
CA LYS A 81 -20.92 1.50 -9.63
C LYS A 81 -19.73 2.32 -10.16
N HIS A 82 -18.54 1.74 -10.17
CA HIS A 82 -17.31 2.39 -10.59
C HIS A 82 -16.89 1.90 -11.97
N TYR A 83 -16.24 2.76 -12.74
CA TYR A 83 -15.78 2.40 -14.08
C TYR A 83 -14.63 1.39 -14.00
N LEU A 84 -14.70 0.37 -14.85
CA LEU A 84 -13.61 -0.57 -15.04
C LEU A 84 -12.59 0.00 -16.00
N ARG A 85 -11.31 -0.14 -15.66
CA ARG A 85 -10.19 0.12 -16.56
C ARG A 85 -9.88 -1.14 -17.35
N TYR A 86 -9.62 -0.95 -18.64
CA TYR A 86 -9.16 -1.99 -19.55
C TYR A 86 -7.74 -1.68 -19.98
N CYS A 87 -6.89 -2.71 -19.97
CA CYS A 87 -5.46 -2.58 -20.20
C CYS A 87 -5.03 -3.50 -21.35
N LYS A 88 -4.08 -3.05 -22.18
CA LYS A 88 -3.45 -3.92 -23.20
C LYS A 88 -2.59 -5.00 -22.53
N GLU A 89 -1.81 -4.60 -21.54
CA GLU A 89 -1.05 -5.50 -20.66
C GLU A 89 -1.69 -5.46 -19.28
N CYS A 90 -2.46 -6.48 -18.93
CA CYS A 90 -3.22 -6.50 -17.67
C CYS A 90 -2.37 -7.10 -16.53
N PRO A 91 -2.11 -6.36 -15.42
CA PRO A 91 -1.37 -6.90 -14.29
C PRO A 91 -2.03 -8.14 -13.67
N LEU A 92 -3.37 -8.20 -13.67
CA LEU A 92 -4.12 -9.33 -13.15
C LEU A 92 -3.95 -10.58 -14.02
N GLU A 93 -3.96 -10.44 -15.34
CA GLU A 93 -3.72 -11.56 -16.25
C GLU A 93 -2.27 -12.03 -16.16
N ARG A 94 -1.30 -11.10 -16.14
CA ARG A 94 0.13 -11.38 -15.93
C ARG A 94 0.41 -12.09 -14.59
N SER A 95 -0.45 -11.91 -13.58
CA SER A 95 -0.30 -12.54 -12.27
C SER A 95 -0.60 -14.04 -12.27
N LYS A 96 -1.39 -14.53 -13.24
CA LYS A 96 -1.72 -15.95 -13.38
C LYS A 96 -0.53 -16.79 -13.83
N ASN A 97 0.48 -16.15 -14.42
CA ASN A 97 1.72 -16.79 -14.87
C ASN A 97 1.45 -17.95 -15.86
N GLU A 98 0.51 -17.73 -16.79
CA GLU A 98 0.14 -18.63 -17.89
C GLU A 98 0.85 -18.22 -19.19
N ASP A 99 1.11 -19.17 -20.09
CA ASP A 99 1.77 -18.93 -21.38
C ASP A 99 0.90 -18.12 -22.35
N MET A 100 -0.43 -18.27 -22.25
CA MET A 100 -1.43 -17.60 -23.08
C MET A 100 -2.26 -16.68 -22.21
N LEU A 101 -2.14 -15.37 -22.40
CA LEU A 101 -2.89 -14.39 -21.63
C LEU A 101 -4.24 -14.09 -22.29
N ASP A 102 -5.31 -14.15 -21.50
CA ASP A 102 -6.62 -13.64 -21.91
C ASP A 102 -6.60 -12.10 -22.06
N PRO A 103 -7.50 -11.53 -22.88
CA PRO A 103 -7.77 -10.10 -22.85
C PRO A 103 -8.21 -9.63 -21.47
N CYS A 104 -7.88 -8.38 -21.12
CA CYS A 104 -8.31 -7.76 -19.86
C CYS A 104 -9.84 -7.78 -19.73
N LYS A 105 -10.33 -8.39 -18.64
CA LYS A 105 -11.77 -8.46 -18.31
C LYS A 105 -12.29 -7.21 -17.57
N GLY A 106 -11.45 -6.18 -17.47
CA GLY A 106 -11.72 -4.95 -16.73
C GLY A 106 -11.39 -5.10 -15.24
N HIS A 107 -10.76 -4.08 -14.65
CA HIS A 107 -10.48 -4.03 -13.22
C HIS A 107 -10.58 -2.60 -12.67
N LEU A 108 -10.83 -2.48 -11.37
CA LEU A 108 -10.96 -1.18 -10.71
C LEU A 108 -9.61 -0.47 -10.69
N LYS A 109 -9.63 0.83 -10.97
CA LYS A 109 -8.48 1.70 -10.70
C LYS A 109 -8.51 2.13 -9.24
N ARG A 110 -7.56 1.62 -8.45
CA ARG A 110 -7.43 2.00 -7.03
C ARG A 110 -6.87 3.43 -6.92
N LYS A 111 -7.33 4.15 -5.90
CA LYS A 111 -6.68 5.39 -5.48
C LYS A 111 -5.44 5.06 -4.66
N PHE A 112 -4.48 5.98 -4.69
CA PHE A 112 -3.25 5.89 -3.94
C PHE A 112 -3.00 7.23 -3.25
N ILE A 113 -2.12 7.21 -2.25
CA ILE A 113 -1.63 8.39 -1.56
C ILE A 113 -0.16 8.59 -1.90
N LYS A 114 0.21 9.77 -2.38
CA LYS A 114 1.60 10.21 -2.56
C LYS A 114 2.05 10.97 -1.32
N GLU A 115 2.86 10.32 -0.51
CA GLU A 115 3.58 10.98 0.60
C GLU A 115 4.81 11.76 0.09
N CYS A 116 5.23 12.74 0.89
CA CYS A 116 6.57 13.31 0.78
C CYS A 116 7.60 12.26 1.18
N TRP A 117 8.81 12.28 0.63
CA TRP A 117 9.81 11.23 0.87
C TRP A 117 11.21 11.83 1.00
N THR A 118 12.26 11.03 1.13
CA THR A 118 13.60 11.47 1.56
C THR A 118 14.23 12.56 0.67
N LYS A 119 13.79 12.73 -0.59
CA LYS A 119 14.24 13.83 -1.47
C LYS A 119 13.47 15.14 -1.32
N CYS A 120 12.36 15.16 -0.60
CA CYS A 120 11.61 16.37 -0.33
C CYS A 120 12.37 17.28 0.65
N GLY A 121 12.29 18.61 0.46
CA GLY A 121 12.87 19.60 1.36
C GLY A 121 12.15 19.75 2.70
N CYS A 122 10.94 19.19 2.83
CA CYS A 122 10.14 19.28 4.04
C CYS A 122 10.66 18.36 5.15
N SER A 123 10.32 18.70 6.39
CA SER A 123 10.74 17.97 7.59
C SER A 123 10.28 16.50 7.57
N ARG A 124 11.00 15.65 8.32
CA ARG A 124 10.56 14.27 8.64
C ARG A 124 9.22 14.22 9.39
N TYR A 125 8.84 15.33 10.03
CA TYR A 125 7.57 15.49 10.74
C TYR A 125 6.48 16.17 9.90
N CYS A 126 6.70 16.31 8.58
CA CYS A 126 5.67 16.79 7.65
C CYS A 126 4.39 15.96 7.78
N GLY A 127 3.23 16.62 7.77
CA GLY A 127 1.93 15.98 7.86
C GLY A 127 1.58 15.11 6.64
N ASN A 128 2.32 15.25 5.53
CA ASN A 128 2.26 14.35 4.37
C ASN A 128 3.27 13.19 4.44
N ARG A 129 3.62 12.72 5.66
CA ARG A 129 4.50 11.58 5.96
C ARG A 129 3.93 10.71 7.08
N VAL A 130 2.63 10.42 7.06
CA VAL A 130 1.94 9.68 8.13
C VAL A 130 2.39 8.23 8.20
N VAL A 131 2.44 7.52 7.06
CA VAL A 131 2.82 6.10 6.99
C VAL A 131 4.28 5.92 7.43
N GLN A 132 5.17 6.81 6.98
CA GLN A 132 6.59 6.83 7.37
C GLN A 132 6.84 7.02 8.87
N GLN A 133 5.84 7.48 9.65
CA GLN A 133 5.95 7.59 11.11
C GLN A 133 5.73 6.24 11.83
N GLY A 134 5.34 5.20 11.10
CA GLY A 134 5.18 3.85 11.65
C GLY A 134 3.92 3.65 12.50
N ILE A 135 3.90 2.54 13.23
CA ILE A 135 2.77 2.12 14.06
C ILE A 135 2.62 3.06 15.26
N LYS A 136 1.44 3.64 15.44
CA LYS A 136 1.13 4.59 16.54
C LYS A 136 0.28 4.00 17.66
N TYR A 137 -0.45 2.93 17.39
CA TYR A 137 -1.42 2.33 18.31
C TYR A 137 -0.90 1.01 18.88
N ASN A 138 -1.26 0.68 20.12
CA ASN A 138 -0.88 -0.58 20.72
C ASN A 138 -1.69 -1.74 20.14
N LEU A 139 -1.00 -2.67 19.48
CA LEU A 139 -1.60 -3.84 18.85
C LEU A 139 -1.30 -5.10 19.66
N GLN A 140 -2.29 -5.99 19.77
CA GLN A 140 -2.18 -7.26 20.46
C GLN A 140 -2.56 -8.42 19.54
N VAL A 141 -1.62 -9.36 19.40
CA VAL A 141 -1.89 -10.66 18.79
C VAL A 141 -2.63 -11.53 19.81
N PHE A 142 -3.76 -12.11 19.43
CA PHE A 142 -4.58 -12.92 20.32
C PHE A 142 -5.16 -14.14 19.59
N TRP A 143 -5.50 -15.18 20.35
CA TRP A 143 -6.20 -16.33 19.81
C TRP A 143 -7.70 -16.05 19.75
N THR A 144 -8.31 -16.22 18.57
CA THR A 144 -9.73 -15.98 18.38
C THR A 144 -10.57 -17.11 18.99
N PRO A 145 -11.63 -16.80 19.77
CA PRO A 145 -12.47 -17.83 20.40
C PRO A 145 -13.35 -18.58 19.39
N GLU A 146 -13.63 -17.97 18.24
CA GLU A 146 -14.51 -18.50 17.18
C GLU A 146 -13.82 -19.53 16.26
N GLY A 147 -12.58 -19.95 16.57
CA GLY A 147 -11.87 -20.95 15.78
C GLY A 147 -11.25 -20.43 14.48
N LYS A 148 -11.11 -19.11 14.30
CA LYS A 148 -10.43 -18.48 13.13
C LYS A 148 -8.90 -18.49 13.25
N GLY A 149 -8.36 -19.01 14.36
CA GLY A 149 -6.92 -19.03 14.65
C GLY A 149 -6.44 -17.73 15.32
N TRP A 150 -5.25 -17.27 14.95
CA TRP A 150 -4.67 -16.02 15.46
C TRP A 150 -5.31 -14.80 14.81
N GLY A 151 -5.55 -13.77 15.61
CA GLY A 151 -6.05 -12.46 15.17
C GLY A 151 -5.22 -11.32 15.75
N LEU A 152 -5.51 -10.11 15.28
CA LEU A 152 -4.92 -8.86 15.76
C LEU A 152 -6.04 -7.94 16.26
N ARG A 153 -5.85 -7.35 17.43
CA ARG A 153 -6.75 -6.32 17.99
C ARG A 153 -5.97 -5.13 18.50
N THR A 154 -6.63 -4.00 18.62
CA THR A 154 -6.08 -2.81 19.30
C THR A 154 -6.39 -2.84 20.80
N LEU A 155 -5.57 -2.19 21.62
CA LEU A 155 -5.81 -1.98 23.06
C LEU A 155 -6.47 -0.63 23.37
N GLU A 156 -6.66 0.19 22.34
CA GLU A 156 -7.17 1.55 22.41
C GLU A 156 -8.10 1.84 21.22
N GLU A 157 -8.97 2.83 21.35
CA GLU A 157 -9.83 3.25 20.23
C GLU A 157 -8.99 3.84 19.10
N ILE A 158 -9.22 3.36 17.88
CA ILE A 158 -8.57 3.86 16.68
C ILE A 158 -9.57 4.75 15.93
N PRO A 159 -9.31 6.06 15.77
CA PRO A 159 -10.17 6.94 15.00
C PRO A 159 -10.31 6.49 13.54
N LYS A 160 -11.47 6.73 12.94
CA LYS A 160 -11.68 6.50 11.50
C LYS A 160 -10.62 7.26 10.70
N GLY A 161 -10.02 6.58 9.72
CA GLY A 161 -8.96 7.13 8.87
C GLY A 161 -7.56 7.11 9.48
N ALA A 162 -7.39 6.64 10.71
CA ALA A 162 -6.07 6.49 11.30
C ALA A 162 -5.27 5.37 10.61
N PHE A 163 -3.97 5.64 10.39
CA PHE A 163 -3.04 4.62 9.92
C PHE A 163 -2.77 3.58 11.03
N VAL A 164 -2.81 2.29 10.67
CA VAL A 164 -2.60 1.18 11.60
C VAL A 164 -1.18 0.62 11.49
N CYS A 165 -0.88 -0.04 10.37
CA CYS A 165 0.44 -0.60 10.06
C CYS A 165 0.56 -0.94 8.57
N GLU A 166 1.79 -1.11 8.09
CA GLU A 166 2.05 -1.62 6.74
C GLU A 166 1.89 -3.15 6.68
N TYR A 167 1.42 -3.65 5.54
CA TYR A 167 1.50 -5.06 5.22
C TYR A 167 2.90 -5.36 4.67
N VAL A 168 3.78 -5.88 5.54
CA VAL A 168 5.18 -6.14 5.21
C VAL A 168 5.45 -7.61 4.90
N GLY A 169 6.31 -7.86 3.92
CA GLY A 169 6.58 -9.20 3.42
C GLY A 169 7.84 -9.29 2.56
N GLU A 170 8.02 -10.48 1.97
CA GLU A 170 8.94 -10.64 0.85
C GLU A 170 8.29 -10.16 -0.44
N ILE A 171 8.95 -9.28 -1.17
CA ILE A 171 8.53 -8.89 -2.53
C ILE A 171 9.09 -9.91 -3.51
N LEU A 172 8.20 -10.54 -4.26
CA LEU A 172 8.48 -11.63 -5.20
C LEU A 172 7.96 -11.29 -6.60
N THR A 173 8.54 -11.92 -7.61
CA THR A 173 7.92 -11.94 -8.95
C THR A 173 6.76 -12.93 -8.97
N ASN A 174 5.81 -12.74 -9.88
CA ASN A 174 4.68 -13.66 -10.08
C ASN A 174 5.18 -15.10 -10.37
N ALA A 175 6.23 -15.23 -11.19
CA ALA A 175 6.84 -16.51 -11.52
C ALA A 175 7.45 -17.21 -10.29
N GLU A 176 8.11 -16.47 -9.40
CA GLU A 176 8.66 -17.02 -8.16
C GLU A 176 7.56 -17.44 -7.19
N LEU A 177 6.53 -16.61 -7.01
CA LEU A 177 5.37 -16.94 -6.19
C LEU A 177 4.67 -18.21 -6.69
N HIS A 178 4.47 -18.34 -8.00
CA HIS A 178 3.87 -19.54 -8.62
C HIS A 178 4.71 -20.79 -8.33
N LYS A 179 6.05 -20.73 -8.53
CA LYS A 179 6.96 -21.84 -8.22
C LYS A 179 6.92 -22.23 -6.74
N ARG A 180 6.84 -21.27 -5.81
CA ARG A 180 6.73 -21.53 -4.37
C ARG A 180 5.41 -22.20 -4.02
N ASN A 181 4.31 -21.80 -4.64
CA ASN A 181 2.99 -22.41 -4.43
C ASN A 181 2.95 -23.86 -4.90
N LEU A 182 3.57 -24.19 -6.06
CA LEU A 182 3.66 -25.58 -6.55
C LEU A 182 4.41 -26.53 -5.60
N ARG A 183 5.35 -26.02 -4.79
CA ARG A 183 6.17 -26.81 -3.87
C ARG A 183 5.53 -27.01 -2.49
N ARG A 184 4.39 -26.37 -2.20
CA ARG A 184 3.75 -26.42 -0.88
C ARG A 184 2.75 -27.58 -0.80
N SER A 185 2.71 -28.24 0.37
CA SER A 185 1.61 -29.14 0.74
C SER A 185 0.36 -28.33 1.12
N ASN A 186 -0.82 -28.96 1.02
CA ASN A 186 -2.14 -28.33 1.22
C ASN A 186 -2.36 -27.63 2.58
N ASP A 187 -1.50 -27.84 3.58
CA ASP A 187 -1.66 -27.27 4.93
C ASP A 187 -0.97 -25.91 5.15
N LYS A 188 -0.25 -25.37 4.15
CA LYS A 188 0.48 -24.10 4.28
C LYS A 188 -0.24 -22.95 3.58
N HIS A 189 -0.88 -22.08 4.37
CA HIS A 189 -1.50 -20.84 3.90
C HIS A 189 -0.47 -19.90 3.25
N SER A 190 -0.78 -19.38 2.06
CA SER A 190 -0.03 -18.31 1.40
C SER A 190 -0.78 -17.01 1.58
N TYR A 191 -0.13 -16.01 2.16
CA TYR A 191 -0.69 -14.67 2.28
C TYR A 191 0.08 -13.77 1.32
N SER A 192 -0.48 -13.59 0.13
CA SER A 192 0.12 -12.77 -0.93
C SER A 192 -0.81 -11.62 -1.28
N VAL A 193 -0.23 -10.43 -1.42
CA VAL A 193 -0.91 -9.24 -1.94
C VAL A 193 -0.26 -8.90 -3.28
N LEU A 194 -1.06 -8.76 -4.32
CA LEU A 194 -0.56 -8.32 -5.63
C LEU A 194 -0.31 -6.80 -5.59
N LEU A 195 0.90 -6.40 -5.96
CA LEU A 195 1.27 -4.99 -6.14
C LEU A 195 0.93 -4.59 -7.58
N ASP A 196 -0.32 -4.19 -7.82
CA ASP A 196 -0.92 -3.93 -9.14
C ASP A 196 -1.21 -2.45 -9.40
N THR A 197 -0.55 -1.55 -8.66
CA THR A 197 -0.70 -0.11 -8.86
C THR A 197 0.02 0.32 -10.14
N ASP A 198 -0.68 0.22 -11.28
CA ASP A 198 -0.40 0.91 -12.56
C ASP A 198 -1.61 0.83 -13.52
#